data_AF-A0A916E9X4-F1
#
_entry.id   AF-A0A916E9X4-F1
#
_cell.length_a   1.000
_cell.length_b   1.000
_cell.length_c   1.000
_cell.angle_alpha   90.00
_cell.angle_beta   90.00
_cell.angle_gamma   90.00
#
_symmetry.space_group_name_H-M   'P 1'
#
loop_
_entity.id
_entity.type
_entity.pdbx_description
1 polymer ?
#
loop_
_entity_poly.entity_id
_entity_poly.type
_entity_poly.pdbx_seq_one_letter_code
_entity_poly.pdbx_strand_id
1 'polypeptide(L)'
;MKMNLYFTPENFKEFLINIKDKLNLEVLNFKRCELFDNDHLNMLINYNNGNLKRLKINASIKVDYDVLSKANQFLKIENPKLENISLDINQIREMMPIED
;
A
#
# COMPACT_ATOMS: atom_id res chain seq x y z
N MET A 1 16.54 -6.16 23.44
CA MET A 1 17.27 -5.87 22.18
C MET A 1 16.50 -4.78 21.45
N LYS A 2 17.05 -3.57 21.28
CA LYS A 2 16.42 -2.51 20.49
C LYS A 2 16.83 -2.71 19.05
N MET A 3 15.91 -3.20 18.20
CA MET A 3 16.15 -3.17 16.76
C MET A 3 15.88 -1.74 16.27
N ASN A 4 16.92 -1.07 15.76
CA ASN A 4 16.74 0.12 14.93
C ASN A 4 16.24 -0.36 13.56
N LEU A 5 14.94 -0.66 13.47
CA LEU A 5 14.31 -1.02 12.20
C LEU A 5 14.08 0.26 11.40
N TYR A 6 14.93 0.48 10.40
CA TYR A 6 14.52 1.31 9.27
C TYR A 6 13.31 0.65 8.62
N PHE A 7 12.27 1.43 8.34
CA PHE A 7 11.07 0.91 7.67
C PHE A 7 11.37 0.76 6.17
N THR A 8 12.01 -0.35 5.83
CA THR A 8 12.31 -0.78 4.46
C THR A 8 11.43 -1.98 4.09
N PRO A 9 11.23 -2.28 2.78
CA PRO A 9 10.45 -3.45 2.36
C PRO A 9 10.98 -4.76 2.95
N GLU A 10 12.30 -4.98 2.94
CA GLU A 10 12.94 -6.17 3.52
C GLU A 10 12.70 -6.32 5.02
N ASN A 11 12.88 -5.26 5.82
CA ASN A 11 12.65 -5.31 7.25
C ASN A 11 11.15 -5.54 7.56
N PHE A 12 10.28 -4.99 6.72
CA PHE A 12 8.84 -5.21 6.85
C PHE A 12 8.45 -6.65 6.49
N LYS A 13 9.04 -7.23 5.46
CA LYS A 13 8.91 -8.66 5.14
C LYS A 13 9.36 -9.54 6.30
N GLU A 14 10.52 -9.27 6.88
CA GLU A 14 11.00 -10.02 8.05
C GLU A 14 10.04 -9.92 9.23
N PHE A 15 9.50 -8.73 9.48
CA PHE A 15 8.45 -8.54 10.48
C PHE A 15 7.23 -9.42 10.19
N LEU A 16 6.69 -9.40 8.97
CA LEU A 16 5.52 -10.19 8.57
C LEU A 16 5.74 -11.70 8.74
N ILE A 17 6.90 -12.20 8.32
CA ILE A 17 7.28 -13.61 8.51
C ILE A 17 7.36 -13.96 9.99
N ASN A 18 7.99 -13.10 10.80
CA ASN A 18 8.18 -13.36 12.22
C ASN A 18 6.88 -13.40 13.02
N ILE A 19 5.86 -12.65 12.59
CA ILE A 19 4.56 -12.63 13.26
C ILE A 19 3.60 -13.69 12.71
N LYS A 20 3.85 -14.24 11.51
CA LYS A 20 2.92 -15.11 10.78
C LYS A 20 2.39 -16.27 11.62
N ASP A 21 3.29 -16.97 12.31
CA ASP A 21 2.94 -18.15 13.12
C ASP A 21 2.79 -17.84 14.62
N LYS A 22 3.09 -16.60 15.02
CA LYS A 22 3.13 -16.19 16.44
C LYS A 22 1.93 -15.36 16.86
N LEU A 23 1.28 -14.68 15.92
CA LEU A 23 0.23 -13.72 16.18
C LEU A 23 -0.89 -13.87 15.14
N ASN A 24 -2.11 -14.03 15.64
CA ASN A 24 -3.31 -13.90 14.82
C ASN A 24 -3.61 -12.41 14.56
N LEU A 25 -2.75 -11.77 13.76
CA LEU A 25 -2.84 -10.34 13.49
C LEU A 25 -3.98 -10.06 12.51
N GLU A 26 -5.09 -9.51 13.00
CA GLU A 26 -6.23 -9.15 12.15
C GLU A 26 -6.20 -7.71 11.63
N VAL A 27 -5.51 -6.81 12.35
CA VAL A 27 -5.49 -5.37 12.06
C VAL A 27 -4.08 -4.83 12.20
N LEU A 28 -3.58 -4.16 11.15
CA LEU A 28 -2.32 -3.44 11.15
C LEU A 28 -2.58 -1.95 10.94
N ASN A 29 -2.00 -1.09 11.78
CA ASN A 29 -2.27 0.34 11.76
C ASN A 29 -0.97 1.16 11.70
N PHE A 30 -0.79 1.86 10.60
CA PHE A 30 0.30 2.79 10.36
C PHE A 30 -0.17 4.23 10.57
N LYS A 31 0.15 4.80 11.74
CA LYS A 31 -0.29 6.16 12.09
C LYS A 31 0.49 7.28 11.38
N ARG A 32 1.78 7.07 11.07
CA ARG A 32 2.68 8.04 10.44
C ARG A 32 3.75 7.32 9.62
N CYS A 33 3.34 6.75 8.49
CA CYS A 33 4.22 5.95 7.64
C CYS A 33 4.35 6.58 6.26
N GLU A 34 5.12 7.67 6.20
CA GLU A 34 5.37 8.43 4.96
C GLU A 34 6.26 7.68 3.96
N LEU A 35 6.99 6.67 4.44
CA LEU A 35 7.85 5.79 3.64
C LEU A 35 7.11 4.56 3.12
N PHE A 36 5.81 4.43 3.38
CA PHE A 36 5.01 3.31 2.88
C PHE A 36 4.66 3.54 1.39
N ASP A 37 5.16 2.65 0.55
CA ASP A 37 5.02 2.70 -0.91
C ASP A 37 4.52 1.37 -1.49
N ASN A 38 4.53 1.27 -2.82
CA ASN A 38 4.14 0.08 -3.56
C ASN A 38 4.90 -1.19 -3.13
N ASP A 39 6.20 -1.10 -2.83
CA ASP A 39 7.01 -2.26 -2.47
C ASP A 39 6.61 -2.80 -1.10
N HIS A 40 6.36 -1.90 -0.14
CA HIS A 40 5.84 -2.29 1.17
C HIS A 40 4.46 -2.96 1.07
N LEU A 41 3.58 -2.42 0.21
CA LEU A 41 2.26 -3.02 -0.01
C LEU A 41 2.37 -4.40 -0.65
N ASN A 42 3.25 -4.57 -1.65
CA ASN A 42 3.52 -5.85 -2.29
C ASN A 42 4.09 -6.88 -1.30
N MET A 43 5.01 -6.47 -0.41
CA MET A 43 5.48 -7.35 0.67
C MET A 43 4.32 -7.78 1.56
N LEU A 44 3.42 -6.87 1.91
CA LEU A 44 2.26 -7.22 2.71
C LEU A 44 1.36 -8.21 1.99
N ILE A 45 1.03 -8.02 0.72
CA ILE A 45 0.18 -8.96 -0.05
C ILE A 45 0.84 -10.35 -0.11
N ASN A 46 2.12 -10.41 -0.44
CA ASN A 46 2.84 -11.67 -0.68
C ASN A 46 3.13 -12.46 0.61
N TYR A 47 3.35 -11.76 1.73
CA TYR A 47 3.78 -12.36 2.99
C TYR A 47 2.73 -12.26 4.10
N ASN A 48 1.52 -11.79 3.79
CA ASN A 48 0.40 -11.82 4.74
C ASN A 48 0.18 -13.26 5.25
N ASN A 49 -0.14 -13.40 6.54
CA ASN A 49 -0.46 -14.68 7.16
C ASN A 49 -1.91 -15.15 6.88
N GLY A 50 -2.65 -14.44 6.01
CA GLY A 50 -4.04 -14.72 5.67
C GLY A 50 -5.06 -14.28 6.72
N ASN A 51 -4.60 -13.94 7.94
CA ASN A 51 -5.47 -13.48 9.02
C ASN A 51 -5.64 -11.96 9.05
N LEU A 52 -4.72 -11.22 8.42
CA LEU A 52 -4.84 -9.77 8.34
C LEU A 52 -6.03 -9.39 7.47
N LYS A 53 -7.05 -8.81 8.10
CA LYS A 53 -8.31 -8.39 7.47
C LYS A 53 -8.30 -6.90 7.14
N ARG A 54 -7.58 -6.09 7.92
CA ARG A 54 -7.60 -4.63 7.83
C ARG A 54 -6.23 -4.00 7.94
N LEU A 55 -5.94 -3.09 7.02
CA LEU A 55 -4.79 -2.22 7.04
C LEU A 55 -5.28 -0.77 7.13
N LYS A 56 -4.87 -0.06 8.18
CA LYS A 56 -5.18 1.37 8.35
C LYS A 56 -3.91 2.16 8.11
N ILE A 57 -3.97 3.16 7.24
CA ILE A 57 -2.85 4.06 7.02
C ILE A 57 -3.34 5.49 7.16
N ASN A 58 -2.92 6.18 8.22
CA ASN A 58 -3.43 7.51 8.56
C ASN A 58 -2.56 8.65 8.02
N ALA A 59 -1.60 8.35 7.15
CA ALA A 59 -0.71 9.30 6.49
C ALA A 59 -0.72 9.08 4.97
N SER A 60 -0.24 10.06 4.20
CA SER A 60 -0.13 9.94 2.74
C SER A 60 0.77 8.76 2.38
N ILE A 61 0.28 7.86 1.53
CA ILE A 61 1.06 6.74 1.00
C ILE A 61 1.35 6.99 -0.47
N LYS A 62 2.55 6.61 -0.92
CA LYS A 62 2.91 6.68 -2.33
C LYS A 62 2.60 5.35 -2.98
N VAL A 63 1.31 5.10 -3.17
CA VAL A 63 0.83 3.83 -3.73
C VAL A 63 0.00 4.10 -4.96
N ASP A 64 0.33 3.38 -6.03
CA ASP A 64 -0.35 3.46 -7.31
C ASP A 64 -1.76 2.90 -7.15
N TYR A 65 -2.72 3.49 -7.87
CA TYR A 65 -4.10 3.06 -7.85
C TYR A 65 -4.27 1.56 -8.17
N ASP A 66 -3.53 1.05 -9.15
CA ASP A 66 -3.63 -0.36 -9.57
C ASP A 66 -3.14 -1.33 -8.49
N VAL A 67 -2.05 -0.98 -7.80
CA VAL A 67 -1.51 -1.80 -6.71
C VAL A 67 -2.47 -1.77 -5.52
N LEU A 68 -3.00 -0.59 -5.18
CA LEU A 68 -4.00 -0.43 -4.13
C LEU A 68 -5.28 -1.21 -4.43
N SER A 69 -5.77 -1.15 -5.66
CA SER A 69 -6.97 -1.85 -6.13
C SER A 69 -6.81 -3.37 -5.99
N LYS A 70 -5.66 -3.91 -6.43
CA LYS A 70 -5.32 -5.33 -6.23
C LYS A 70 -5.25 -5.70 -4.75
N ALA A 71 -4.59 -4.88 -3.94
CA ALA A 71 -4.47 -5.12 -2.51
C ALA A 71 -5.85 -5.17 -1.81
N ASN A 72 -6.76 -4.28 -2.21
CA ASN A 72 -8.11 -4.20 -1.66
C ASN A 72 -8.98 -5.45 -1.91
N GLN A 73 -8.61 -6.31 -2.86
CA GLN A 73 -9.28 -7.60 -3.08
C GLN A 73 -9.01 -8.61 -1.97
N PHE A 74 -7.87 -8.47 -1.28
CA PHE A 74 -7.42 -9.40 -0.24
C PHE A 74 -7.45 -8.79 1.16
N LEU A 75 -7.38 -7.47 1.24
CA LEU A 75 -7.20 -6.73 2.49
C LEU A 75 -7.95 -5.42 2.44
N LYS A 76 -8.82 -5.16 3.43
CA LYS A 76 -9.48 -3.85 3.49
C LYS A 76 -8.48 -2.76 3.88
N ILE A 77 -8.17 -1.83 2.97
CA ILE A 77 -7.30 -0.69 3.24
C ILE A 77 -8.14 0.56 3.52
N GLU A 78 -7.99 1.12 4.72
CA GLU A 78 -8.69 2.33 5.15
C GLU A 78 -7.77 3.56 5.07
N ASN A 79 -8.32 4.67 4.57
CA ASN A 79 -7.67 5.97 4.36
C ASN A 79 -6.45 5.99 3.40
N PRO A 80 -6.45 5.27 2.27
CA PRO A 80 -5.39 5.47 1.28
C PRO A 80 -5.54 6.88 0.68
N LYS A 81 -4.54 7.75 0.88
CA LYS A 81 -4.39 8.93 0.01
C LYS A 81 -3.65 8.46 -1.23
N LEU A 82 -4.35 8.44 -2.36
CA LEU A 82 -3.75 8.15 -3.66
C LEU A 82 -2.84 9.31 -4.06
N GLU A 83 -1.63 9.02 -4.55
CA GLU A 83 -0.94 10.01 -5.39
C GLU A 83 -1.84 10.21 -6.61
N ASN A 84 -2.37 11.43 -6.77
CA ASN A 84 -3.09 11.79 -7.97
C ASN A 84 -2.15 11.53 -9.14
N ILE A 85 -2.46 10.52 -9.94
CA ILE A 85 -2.02 10.48 -11.33
C ILE A 85 -2.56 11.78 -11.90
N SER A 86 -1.70 12.78 -12.05
CA SER A 86 -1.99 13.94 -12.87
C SER A 86 -2.16 13.41 -14.29
N LEU A 87 -3.37 12.95 -14.60
CA LEU A 87 -3.87 12.89 -15.96
C LEU A 87 -3.79 14.33 -16.45
N ASP A 88 -2.75 14.61 -17.21
CA ASP A 88 -2.57 15.87 -17.89
C ASP A 88 -3.74 15.97 -18.90
N ILE A 89 -4.83 16.62 -18.48
CA ILE A 89 -6.07 16.80 -19.25
C ILE A 89 -5.78 17.39 -20.65
N ASN A 90 -4.61 18.01 -20.82
CA ASN A 90 -4.13 18.55 -22.07
C ASN A 90 -3.80 17.47 -23.13
N GLN A 91 -3.39 16.25 -22.76
CA GLN A 91 -3.09 15.19 -23.75
C GLN A 91 -4.35 14.53 -24.33
N ILE A 92 -5.50 14.61 -23.63
CA ILE A 92 -6.77 14.03 -24.12
C ILE A 92 -7.39 14.91 -25.22
N ARG A 93 -7.13 16.23 -25.20
CA ARG A 93 -7.69 17.17 -26.20
C ARG A 93 -7.03 17.07 -27.58
N GLU A 94 -5.84 16.49 -27.70
CA GLU A 94 -5.16 16.33 -29.01
C GLU A 94 -5.61 15.09 -29.79
N MET A 95 -6.42 14.19 -29.20
CA MET A 95 -6.86 12.94 -29.84
C MET A 95 -8.29 12.97 -30.39
N MET A 96 -9.05 14.05 -30.23
CA MET A 96 -10.37 14.19 -30.88
C MET A 96 -10.23 14.96 -32.18
N PRO A 97 -10.48 14.36 -33.35
CA PRO A 97 -10.63 15.15 -34.57
C PRO A 97 -11.87 16.04 -34.38
N ILE A 98 -11.68 17.34 -34.59
CA ILE A 98 -12.78 18.28 -34.73
C ILE A 98 -13.42 17.93 -36.08
N GLU A 99 -14.57 17.25 -36.05
CA GLU A 99 -15.44 17.17 -37.23
C GLU A 99 -16.18 18.51 -37.34
N ASP A 100 -16.06 19.15 -38.52
CA ASP A 100 -16.74 20.39 -38.93
C ASP A 100 -18.27 20.26 -38.96
#